data_AF-A0A5S3Z6L7-F1
#
_entry.id   AF-A0A5S3Z6L7-F1
#
_cell.length_a   1.000
_cell.length_b   1.000
_cell.length_c   1.000
_cell.angle_alpha   90.00
_cell.angle_beta   90.00
_cell.angle_gamma   90.00
#
_symmetry.space_group_name_H-M   'P 1'
#
loop_
_entity.id
_entity.type
_entity.pdbx_description
1 polymer ?
#
loop_
_entity_poly.entity_id
_entity_poly.type
_entity_poly.pdbx_seq_one_letter_code
_entity_poly.pdbx_strand_id
1 'polypeptide(L)'
;MRFQNILFIGFMVTALMSAYTEVKKSEPEIILIPDGFTGKLHIVFNAPNGKPPQYEGGSRVYDIPPSGVLVTQMDANEGWIERGKVKFFLVSNTGTRKPIIEVSESTPESVRAVYYGSIGQAGPVFGCTIMTQEYIVGTKSQRTDLNKLLTIFEAIKVKNIDKKLFEGMC
;
A
#
# COMPACT_ATOMS: atom_id res chain seq x y z
N MET A 1 -42.31 -18.80 42.00
CA MET A 1 -40.93 -18.99 41.49
C MET A 1 -40.99 -19.85 40.23
N ARG A 2 -40.77 -19.31 39.03
CA ARG A 2 -40.29 -20.05 37.82
C ARG A 2 -40.35 -19.25 36.50
N PHE A 3 -41.01 -18.10 36.44
CA PHE A 3 -41.05 -17.27 35.22
C PHE A 3 -40.00 -16.14 35.17
N GLN A 4 -39.57 -15.62 36.32
CA GLN A 4 -38.56 -14.54 36.38
C GLN A 4 -37.13 -15.01 36.03
N ASN A 5 -36.83 -16.30 36.11
CA ASN A 5 -35.47 -16.80 35.84
C ASN A 5 -35.20 -17.08 34.36
N ILE A 6 -36.25 -17.23 33.53
CA ILE A 6 -36.12 -17.54 32.09
C ILE A 6 -35.87 -16.26 31.29
N LEU A 7 -36.41 -15.12 31.74
CA LEU A 7 -36.27 -13.82 31.07
C LEU A 7 -34.83 -13.26 31.15
N PHE A 8 -34.11 -13.52 32.25
CA PHE A 8 -32.72 -13.09 32.41
C PHE A 8 -31.72 -13.91 31.58
N ILE A 9 -32.00 -15.18 31.31
CA ILE A 9 -31.14 -16.05 30.49
C ILE A 9 -31.28 -15.69 29.00
N GLY A 10 -32.50 -15.36 28.55
CA GLY A 10 -32.75 -14.92 27.18
C GLY A 10 -32.00 -13.62 26.81
N PHE A 11 -31.92 -12.66 27.74
CA PHE A 11 -31.26 -11.38 27.51
C PHE A 11 -29.72 -11.48 27.52
N MET A 12 -29.15 -12.42 28.30
CA MET A 12 -27.70 -12.72 28.32
C MET A 12 -27.23 -13.40 27.02
N VAL A 13 -28.05 -14.28 26.42
CA VAL A 13 -27.68 -15.00 25.18
C VAL A 13 -27.72 -14.08 23.95
N THR A 14 -28.64 -13.10 23.90
CA THR A 14 -28.70 -12.12 22.82
C THR A 14 -27.60 -11.06 22.88
N ALA A 15 -27.02 -10.80 24.06
CA ALA A 15 -25.94 -9.83 24.24
C ALA A 15 -24.54 -10.38 23.87
N LEU A 16 -24.40 -11.71 23.73
CA LEU A 16 -23.11 -12.36 23.42
C LEU A 16 -22.85 -12.59 21.92
N MET A 17 -23.84 -12.37 21.03
CA MET A 17 -23.66 -12.55 19.58
C MET A 17 -23.22 -11.28 18.82
N SER A 18 -23.17 -10.11 19.45
CA SER A 18 -22.97 -8.82 18.76
C SER A 18 -21.50 -8.39 18.60
N ALA A 19 -20.53 -9.27 18.82
CA ALA A 19 -19.10 -8.94 18.74
C ALA A 19 -18.32 -9.85 17.78
N TYR A 20 -18.92 -10.26 16.66
CA TYR A 20 -18.13 -10.65 15.48
C TYR A 20 -17.73 -9.37 14.73
N THR A 21 -16.65 -8.73 15.17
CA THR A 21 -15.98 -7.73 14.33
C THR A 21 -15.33 -8.49 13.17
N GLU A 22 -15.99 -8.51 12.03
CA GLU A 22 -15.43 -9.06 10.80
C GLU A 22 -14.14 -8.29 10.48
N VAL A 23 -12.99 -8.98 10.55
CA VAL A 23 -11.71 -8.40 10.17
C VAL A 23 -11.78 -8.12 8.68
N LYS A 24 -11.76 -6.84 8.29
CA LYS A 24 -11.71 -6.44 6.87
C LYS A 24 -10.51 -7.11 6.21
N LYS A 25 -10.78 -7.98 5.24
CA LYS A 25 -9.75 -8.60 4.40
C LYS A 25 -9.44 -7.66 3.25
N SER A 26 -8.15 -7.42 3.00
CA SER A 26 -7.72 -6.61 1.87
C SER A 26 -7.71 -7.42 0.56
N GLU A 27 -7.79 -6.71 -0.56
CA GLU A 27 -7.74 -7.29 -1.90
C GLU A 27 -6.30 -7.71 -2.26
N PRO A 28 -6.10 -8.71 -3.14
CA PRO A 28 -4.77 -9.02 -3.64
C PRO A 28 -4.19 -7.88 -4.48
N GLU A 29 -2.88 -7.81 -4.57
CA GLU A 29 -2.15 -6.70 -5.19
C GLU A 29 -1.06 -7.19 -6.16
N ILE A 30 -0.90 -6.44 -7.24
CA ILE A 30 0.21 -6.56 -8.20
C ILE A 30 0.89 -5.21 -8.29
N ILE A 31 2.14 -5.15 -7.84
CA ILE A 31 2.95 -3.92 -7.85
C ILE A 31 3.99 -4.05 -8.97
N LEU A 32 3.87 -3.17 -9.96
CA LEU A 32 4.70 -3.12 -11.14
C LEU A 32 5.72 -1.99 -10.97
N ILE A 33 6.99 -2.36 -10.80
CA ILE A 33 8.10 -1.47 -10.50
C ILE A 33 8.94 -1.31 -11.77
N PRO A 34 9.31 -0.09 -12.20
CA PRO A 34 10.21 0.10 -13.33
C PRO A 34 11.54 -0.64 -13.12
N ASP A 35 12.01 -1.37 -14.12
CA ASP A 35 13.32 -2.02 -14.00
C ASP A 35 14.43 -0.99 -13.82
N GLY A 36 15.38 -1.32 -12.95
CA GLY A 36 16.43 -0.39 -12.50
C GLY A 36 16.02 0.52 -11.34
N PHE A 37 14.73 0.64 -10.99
CA PHE A 37 14.31 1.46 -9.86
C PHE A 37 14.98 0.99 -8.55
N THR A 38 15.52 1.94 -7.79
CA THR A 38 16.13 1.72 -6.48
C THR A 38 15.80 2.93 -5.61
N GLY A 39 15.30 2.68 -4.40
CA GLY A 39 14.89 3.71 -3.46
C GLY A 39 13.50 3.46 -2.90
N LYS A 40 12.93 4.49 -2.30
CA LYS A 40 11.57 4.46 -1.76
C LYS A 40 10.55 4.83 -2.83
N LEU A 41 9.52 4.00 -3.00
CA LEU A 41 8.33 4.30 -3.79
C LEU A 41 7.13 4.61 -2.90
N HIS A 42 6.20 5.37 -3.44
CA HIS A 42 5.02 5.90 -2.77
C HIS A 42 3.79 5.66 -3.63
N ILE A 43 2.75 5.07 -3.04
CA ILE A 43 1.41 4.99 -3.61
C ILE A 43 0.52 5.92 -2.80
N VAL A 44 0.01 6.98 -3.42
CA VAL A 44 -0.90 7.96 -2.82
C VAL A 44 -2.33 7.64 -3.23
N PHE A 45 -3.20 7.39 -2.26
CA PHE A 45 -4.58 6.96 -2.47
C PHE A 45 -5.57 8.13 -2.39
N ASN A 46 -6.83 7.87 -2.78
CA ASN A 46 -7.96 8.79 -2.70
C ASN A 46 -7.73 10.11 -3.44
N ALA A 47 -6.95 10.10 -4.53
CA ALA A 47 -6.69 11.28 -5.33
C ALA A 47 -7.66 11.34 -6.53
N PRO A 48 -8.64 12.27 -6.56
CA PRO A 48 -9.63 12.32 -7.65
C PRO A 48 -9.00 12.52 -9.02
N ASN A 49 -7.90 13.28 -9.08
CA ASN A 49 -7.13 13.54 -10.30
C ASN A 49 -6.00 12.52 -10.55
N GLY A 50 -5.92 11.46 -9.74
CA GLY A 50 -4.92 10.40 -9.89
C GLY A 50 -5.20 9.45 -11.05
N LYS A 51 -4.31 8.46 -11.25
CA LYS A 51 -4.56 7.36 -12.19
C LYS A 51 -5.84 6.60 -11.78
N PRO A 52 -6.69 6.20 -12.75
CA PRO A 52 -7.89 5.43 -12.44
C PRO A 52 -7.55 4.01 -11.94
N PRO A 53 -8.45 3.35 -11.20
CA PRO A 53 -8.24 1.99 -10.72
C PRO A 53 -7.99 1.00 -11.86
N GLN A 54 -7.03 0.09 -11.67
CA GLN A 54 -6.70 -0.99 -12.58
C GLN A 54 -6.74 -2.33 -11.84
N TYR A 55 -7.24 -3.36 -12.51
CA TYR A 55 -7.35 -4.71 -11.96
C TYR A 55 -6.89 -5.76 -12.96
N GLU A 56 -6.25 -6.81 -12.47
CA GLU A 56 -5.87 -7.99 -13.24
C GLU A 56 -6.19 -9.24 -12.42
N GLY A 57 -7.10 -10.08 -12.93
CA GLY A 57 -7.51 -11.31 -12.24
C GLY A 57 -8.02 -11.10 -10.81
N GLY A 58 -8.73 -9.99 -10.57
CA GLY A 58 -9.24 -9.61 -9.24
C GLY A 58 -8.19 -9.03 -8.29
N SER A 59 -6.97 -8.75 -8.76
CA SER A 59 -5.93 -8.07 -7.98
C SER A 59 -5.84 -6.61 -8.39
N ARG A 60 -5.71 -5.69 -7.41
CA ARG A 60 -5.40 -4.28 -7.64
C ARG A 60 -4.03 -4.17 -8.31
N VAL A 61 -3.93 -3.40 -9.39
CA VAL A 61 -2.68 -3.19 -10.12
C VAL A 61 -2.15 -1.79 -9.85
N TYR A 62 -0.92 -1.72 -9.33
CA TYR A 62 -0.21 -0.47 -9.08
C TYR A 62 0.97 -0.36 -10.04
N ASP A 63 0.76 0.36 -11.15
CA ASP A 63 1.78 0.69 -12.14
C ASP A 63 2.59 1.91 -11.69
N ILE A 64 3.73 1.64 -11.04
CA ILE A 64 4.60 2.64 -10.43
C ILE A 64 5.34 3.41 -11.54
N PRO A 65 5.19 4.74 -11.63
CA PRO A 65 5.92 5.52 -12.62
C PRO A 65 7.44 5.53 -12.34
N PRO A 66 8.30 5.90 -13.32
CA PRO A 66 9.74 6.06 -13.11
C PRO A 66 10.13 7.03 -11.97
N SER A 67 9.23 7.94 -11.60
CA SER A 67 9.41 8.83 -10.44
C SER A 67 9.43 8.08 -9.10
N GLY A 68 8.84 6.88 -9.04
CA GLY A 68 8.56 6.16 -7.81
C GLY A 68 7.30 6.64 -7.08
N VAL A 69 6.57 7.62 -7.61
CA VAL A 69 5.36 8.18 -6.97
C VAL A 69 4.16 7.91 -7.85
N LEU A 70 3.31 6.99 -7.42
CA LEU A 70 2.00 6.74 -8.00
C LEU A 70 0.95 7.52 -7.23
N VAL A 71 0.16 8.34 -7.92
CA VAL A 71 -1.04 8.98 -7.36
C VAL A 71 -2.26 8.34 -8.03
N THR A 72 -3.18 7.79 -7.24
CA THR A 72 -4.29 6.96 -7.72
C THR A 72 -5.63 7.36 -7.09
N GLN A 73 -6.70 7.13 -7.85
CA GLN A 73 -8.08 7.26 -7.39
C GLN A 73 -8.52 6.11 -6.47
N MET A 74 -7.77 4.99 -6.45
CA MET A 74 -8.07 3.89 -5.54
C MET A 74 -8.04 4.34 -4.09
N ASP A 75 -8.88 3.72 -3.26
CA ASP A 75 -8.77 3.81 -1.81
C ASP A 75 -7.58 3.01 -1.30
N ALA A 76 -7.16 3.29 -0.06
CA ALA A 76 -6.14 2.48 0.59
C ALA A 76 -6.67 1.05 0.77
N ASN A 77 -5.86 0.05 0.45
CA ASN A 77 -6.23 -1.35 0.58
C ASN A 77 -6.06 -1.83 2.03
N GLU A 78 -6.86 -1.25 2.90
CA GLU A 78 -6.83 -1.49 4.34
C GLU A 78 -7.34 -2.88 4.70
N GLY A 79 -6.81 -3.42 5.79
CA GLY A 79 -7.16 -4.74 6.28
C GLY A 79 -5.98 -5.70 6.28
N TRP A 80 -6.24 -6.93 6.73
CA TRP A 80 -5.21 -7.96 6.73
C TRP A 80 -5.07 -8.56 5.33
N ILE A 81 -3.83 -8.59 4.81
CA ILE A 81 -3.49 -9.25 3.56
C ILE A 81 -2.85 -10.61 3.82
N GLU A 82 -3.36 -11.64 3.16
CA GLU A 82 -2.76 -12.98 3.23
C GLU A 82 -1.35 -12.97 2.60
N ARG A 83 -0.44 -13.74 3.19
CA ARG A 83 0.90 -13.94 2.63
C ARG A 83 0.80 -14.45 1.19
N GLY A 84 1.55 -13.84 0.27
CA GLY A 84 1.56 -14.20 -1.15
C GLY A 84 0.43 -13.61 -1.98
N LYS A 85 -0.44 -12.78 -1.40
CA LYS A 85 -1.45 -11.99 -2.15
C LYS A 85 -0.90 -10.68 -2.69
N VAL A 86 0.29 -10.25 -2.25
CA VAL A 86 1.03 -9.15 -2.87
C VAL A 86 2.10 -9.73 -3.77
N LYS A 87 2.09 -9.36 -5.05
CA LYS A 87 3.08 -9.79 -6.04
C LYS A 87 3.84 -8.58 -6.55
N PHE A 88 5.15 -8.69 -6.64
CA PHE A 88 6.02 -7.64 -7.14
C PHE A 88 6.69 -8.06 -8.44
N PHE A 89 6.70 -7.16 -9.42
CA PHE A 89 7.36 -7.36 -10.70
C PHE A 89 8.22 -6.16 -11.05
N LEU A 90 9.40 -6.41 -11.60
CA LEU A 90 10.18 -5.45 -12.36
C LEU A 90 9.65 -5.44 -13.80
N VAL A 91 9.41 -4.26 -14.35
CA VAL A 91 8.85 -4.07 -15.68
C VAL A 91 9.86 -3.36 -16.57
N SER A 92 10.24 -4.00 -17.68
CA SER A 92 11.13 -3.40 -18.67
C SER A 92 10.42 -2.27 -19.42
N ASN A 93 11.19 -1.47 -20.16
CA ASN A 93 10.65 -0.47 -21.10
C ASN A 93 9.73 -1.07 -22.20
N THR A 94 9.87 -2.36 -22.50
CA THR A 94 8.99 -3.10 -23.43
C THR A 94 7.76 -3.71 -22.76
N GLY A 95 7.58 -3.51 -21.45
CA GLY A 95 6.45 -4.06 -20.68
C GLY A 95 6.66 -5.49 -20.19
N THR A 96 7.84 -6.08 -20.39
CA THR A 96 8.13 -7.44 -19.92
C THR A 96 8.24 -7.46 -18.39
N ARG A 97 7.49 -8.36 -17.74
CA ARG A 97 7.48 -8.50 -16.28
C ARG A 97 8.47 -9.58 -15.83
N LYS A 98 9.32 -9.26 -14.85
CA LYS A 98 10.19 -10.19 -14.15
C LYS A 98 9.86 -10.17 -12.66
N PRO A 99 9.58 -11.31 -12.01
CA PRO A 99 9.28 -11.32 -10.57
C PRO A 99 10.47 -10.79 -9.75
N ILE A 100 10.17 -10.05 -8.68
CA ILE A 100 11.12 -9.67 -7.64
C ILE A 100 10.57 -10.15 -6.29
N ILE A 101 11.46 -10.62 -5.43
CA ILE A 101 11.09 -11.16 -4.13
C ILE A 101 10.89 -10.03 -3.12
N GLU A 102 9.98 -10.26 -2.18
CA GLU A 102 9.96 -9.56 -0.90
C GLU A 102 11.10 -10.09 -0.02
N VAL A 103 11.67 -9.23 0.82
CA VAL A 103 12.72 -9.62 1.75
C VAL A 103 12.22 -10.66 2.76
N SER A 104 13.10 -11.59 3.10
CA SER A 104 12.93 -12.56 4.18
C SER A 104 14.23 -12.65 4.98
N GLU A 105 14.20 -13.33 6.12
CA GLU A 105 15.41 -13.57 6.93
C GLU A 105 16.53 -14.26 6.14
N SER A 106 16.17 -15.09 5.16
CA SER A 106 17.11 -15.82 4.29
C SER A 106 17.60 -15.02 3.07
N THR A 107 17.08 -13.82 2.84
CA THR A 107 17.45 -13.03 1.65
C THR A 107 18.88 -12.51 1.79
N PRO A 108 19.82 -12.85 0.89
CA PRO A 108 21.19 -12.37 0.96
C PRO A 108 21.27 -10.83 0.86
N GLU A 109 22.21 -10.21 1.57
CA GLU A 109 22.30 -8.75 1.66
C GLU A 109 22.57 -8.05 0.32
N SER A 110 23.23 -8.76 -0.60
CA SER A 110 23.54 -8.29 -1.95
C SER A 110 22.37 -8.40 -2.93
N VAL A 111 21.30 -9.11 -2.57
CA VAL A 111 20.14 -9.29 -3.43
C VAL A 111 19.25 -8.06 -3.40
N ARG A 112 18.90 -7.55 -4.58
CA ARG A 112 17.86 -6.52 -4.73
C ARG A 112 16.50 -7.13 -4.46
N ALA A 113 15.81 -6.64 -3.45
CA ALA A 113 14.50 -7.13 -3.01
C ALA A 113 13.57 -5.96 -2.68
N VAL A 114 12.30 -6.26 -2.46
CA VAL A 114 11.32 -5.32 -1.94
C VAL A 114 11.23 -5.46 -0.43
N TYR A 115 11.32 -4.34 0.27
CA TYR A 115 11.07 -4.23 1.69
C TYR A 115 9.70 -3.59 1.87
N TYR A 116 8.81 -4.32 2.54
CA TYR A 116 7.48 -3.83 2.85
C TYR A 116 7.55 -2.52 3.64
N GLY A 117 6.76 -1.53 3.23
CA GLY A 117 6.49 -0.35 4.03
C GLY A 117 5.02 -0.28 4.42
N SER A 118 4.75 0.51 5.44
CA SER A 118 3.43 0.65 6.04
C SER A 118 2.48 1.49 5.18
N ILE A 119 1.18 1.24 5.32
CA ILE A 119 0.16 2.25 5.02
C ILE A 119 0.19 3.29 6.14
N GLY A 120 0.08 4.57 5.79
CA GLY A 120 0.08 5.67 6.75
C GLY A 120 -0.53 6.95 6.19
N GLN A 121 -0.51 7.99 7.00
CA GLN A 121 -0.90 9.34 6.61
C GLN A 121 0.33 10.23 6.52
N ALA A 122 0.35 11.12 5.54
CA ALA A 122 1.35 12.17 5.42
C ALA A 122 0.66 13.52 5.17
N GLY A 123 1.16 14.60 5.75
CA GLY A 123 0.57 15.91 5.52
C GLY A 123 1.20 17.02 6.37
N PRO A 124 0.91 18.29 6.02
CA PRO A 124 0.08 18.70 4.89
C PRO A 124 0.86 18.69 3.56
N VAL A 125 0.40 17.91 2.57
CA VAL A 125 0.87 17.96 1.18
C VAL A 125 -0.08 18.88 0.42
N PHE A 126 0.40 20.06 0.04
CA PHE A 126 -0.42 21.11 -0.61
C PHE A 126 -1.69 21.49 0.17
N GLY A 127 -1.67 21.32 1.50
CA GLY A 127 -2.81 21.60 2.38
C GLY A 127 -3.66 20.38 2.75
N CYS A 128 -3.44 19.22 2.11
CA CYS A 128 -4.19 18.01 2.40
C CYS A 128 -3.38 16.99 3.22
N THR A 129 -4.07 16.22 4.07
CA THR A 129 -3.53 14.97 4.62
C THR A 129 -3.82 13.85 3.62
N ILE A 130 -2.79 13.16 3.17
CA ILE A 130 -2.87 12.11 2.16
C ILE A 130 -2.65 10.74 2.80
N MET A 131 -3.31 9.71 2.26
CA MET A 131 -3.05 8.31 2.59
C MET A 131 -1.98 7.77 1.66
N THR A 132 -0.94 7.16 2.22
CA THR A 132 0.20 6.62 1.48
C THR A 132 0.48 5.17 1.84
N GLN A 133 0.98 4.40 0.88
CA GLN A 133 1.69 3.14 1.13
C GLN A 133 3.07 3.24 0.54
N GLU A 134 4.07 2.83 1.31
CA GLU A 134 5.47 2.94 0.93
C GLU A 134 6.08 1.56 0.73
N TYR A 135 7.06 1.46 -0.16
CA TYR A 135 7.94 0.31 -0.26
C TYR A 135 9.36 0.78 -0.53
N ILE A 136 10.35 -0.01 -0.14
CA ILE A 136 11.75 0.25 -0.51
C ILE A 136 12.23 -0.87 -1.42
N VAL A 137 12.83 -0.50 -2.55
CA VAL A 137 13.42 -1.43 -3.51
C VAL A 137 14.93 -1.22 -3.52
N GLY A 138 15.70 -2.27 -3.24
CA GLY A 138 17.15 -2.16 -3.19
C GLY A 138 17.83 -3.35 -2.54
N THR A 139 19.16 -3.29 -2.45
CA THR A 139 19.94 -4.18 -1.57
C THR A 139 19.84 -3.74 -0.11
N LYS A 140 20.32 -4.56 0.83
CA LYS A 140 20.27 -4.22 2.26
C LYS A 140 20.99 -2.90 2.58
N SER A 141 22.16 -2.67 1.98
CA SER A 141 22.94 -1.44 2.16
C SER A 141 22.27 -0.20 1.55
N GLN A 142 21.53 -0.38 0.45
CA GLN A 142 20.82 0.72 -0.20
C GLN A 142 19.57 1.16 0.58
N ARG A 143 18.97 0.27 1.39
CA ARG A 143 17.83 0.59 2.27
C ARG A 143 18.21 1.55 3.40
N THR A 144 19.49 1.75 3.69
CA THR A 144 19.95 2.69 4.72
C THR A 144 20.55 3.97 4.11
N ASP A 145 20.59 4.07 2.78
CA ASP A 145 21.10 5.25 2.08
C ASP A 145 20.01 6.33 2.01
N LEU A 146 20.11 7.34 2.87
CA LEU A 146 19.11 8.42 2.99
C LEU A 146 18.91 9.19 1.67
N ASN A 147 19.92 9.26 0.80
CA ASN A 147 19.79 9.93 -0.50
C ASN A 147 18.81 9.20 -1.44
N LYS A 148 18.51 7.93 -1.16
CA LYS A 148 17.58 7.08 -1.95
C LYS A 148 16.20 6.94 -1.31
N LEU A 149 16.03 7.41 -0.07
CA LEU A 149 14.82 7.21 0.73
C LEU A 149 14.03 8.51 0.88
N LEU A 150 13.80 9.19 -0.24
CA LEU A 150 13.04 10.43 -0.26
C LEU A 150 11.68 10.23 0.41
N THR A 151 11.37 11.08 1.37
CA THR A 151 10.01 11.25 1.88
C THR A 151 9.08 11.67 0.74
N ILE A 152 7.77 11.55 0.92
CA ILE A 152 6.83 11.99 -0.12
C ILE A 152 6.99 13.48 -0.47
N PHE A 153 7.31 14.33 0.51
CA PHE A 153 7.56 15.77 0.29
C PHE A 153 8.80 16.02 -0.58
N GLU A 154 9.89 15.32 -0.27
CA GLU A 154 11.13 15.41 -1.05
C GLU A 154 10.94 14.82 -2.45
N ALA A 155 10.25 13.69 -2.56
CA ALA A 155 9.95 13.05 -3.83
C ALA A 155 9.11 13.96 -4.74
N ILE A 156 8.05 14.59 -4.21
CA ILE A 156 7.22 15.55 -4.95
C ILE A 156 8.09 16.68 -5.52
N LYS A 157 8.98 17.24 -4.71
CA LYS A 157 9.86 18.34 -5.12
C LYS A 157 10.92 17.89 -6.13
N VAL A 158 11.68 16.84 -5.81
CA VAL A 158 12.82 16.38 -6.62
C VAL A 158 12.37 15.77 -7.95
N LYS A 159 11.22 15.08 -7.95
CA LYS A 159 10.68 14.42 -9.15
C LYS A 159 9.69 15.32 -9.91
N ASN A 160 9.50 16.56 -9.47
CA ASN A 160 8.60 17.54 -10.08
C ASN A 160 7.18 16.98 -10.31
N ILE A 161 6.60 16.39 -9.27
CA ILE A 161 5.25 15.82 -9.32
C ILE A 161 4.24 16.97 -9.37
N ASP A 162 3.31 16.91 -10.32
CA ASP A 162 2.31 17.96 -10.53
C ASP A 162 1.38 18.09 -9.32
N LYS A 163 1.30 19.31 -8.76
CA LYS A 163 0.39 19.65 -7.66
C LYS A 163 -1.07 19.35 -8.01
N LYS A 164 -1.47 19.45 -9.28
CA LYS A 164 -2.85 19.20 -9.73
C LYS A 164 -3.35 17.79 -9.40
N LEU A 165 -2.45 16.82 -9.28
CA LEU A 165 -2.77 15.45 -8.86
C LEU A 165 -3.36 15.39 -7.45
N PHE A 166 -3.11 16.39 -6.61
CA PHE A 166 -3.56 16.47 -5.21
C PHE A 166 -4.75 17.41 -5.02
N GLU A 167 -5.22 18.09 -6.07
CA GLU A 167 -6.38 18.98 -5.98
C GLU A 167 -7.66 18.18 -5.70
N GLY A 168 -8.46 18.64 -4.73
CA GLY A 168 -9.71 17.98 -4.34
C GLY A 168 -9.56 16.76 -3.43
N MET A 169 -8.34 16.46 -2.96
CA MET A 169 -8.10 15.43 -1.93
C MET A 169 -8.54 15.86 -0.53
N CYS A 170 -8.60 17.17 -0.33
CA CYS A 170 -9.32 17.87 0.70
C CYS A 170 -10.32 18.80 -0.03
#